data_AF-J3NLY9-F1
#
_entry.id   AF-J3NLY9-F1
#
_cell.length_a   1.000
_cell.length_b   1.000
_cell.length_c   1.000
_cell.angle_alpha   90.00
_cell.angle_beta   90.00
_cell.angle_gamma   90.00
#
_symmetry.space_group_name_H-M   'P 1'
#
loop_
_entity.id
_entity.type
_entity.pdbx_description
1 polymer ?
#
loop_
_entity_poly.entity_id
_entity_poly.type
_entity_poly.pdbx_seq_one_letter_code
_entity_poly.pdbx_strand_id
1 'polypeptide(L)'
;MTQPKFPRCPTATPKESETMRLLSPPTSSPLLSTTTSRTTSRTISPGPLPLVLRLLVTGFLIMSSSRTGLVSAGTFDAVKDAECASPNTICLTSFRWCTRDPQSKKGCSYPDDIDAFFPGSDTVPYAMLYHGSKYDITWKQAKPGVPVLIEWLFSSNLVQAGDHRDDHGGGELEVKWSTNTTGSSYTFDPLAILGTFPTSQAPNMSTWEAIASTHDASNHIRISQPGANGDGAPPSVSLTAPSATVGRATLGGANRSVSDQFLVHSRWTEQFVRNVQAYDATLYGQQQRNWQIGVGAGIGIGVPLLVTLAWFVGHRLGTRAGYDIAAKAARREYVRRDTSS
;
A
#
# COMPACT_ATOMS: atom_id res chain seq x y z
N MET A 1 52.50 20.29 39.62
CA MET A 1 51.17 20.59 39.03
C MET A 1 51.40 21.29 37.71
N THR A 2 51.31 20.55 36.61
CA THR A 2 51.64 21.05 35.26
C THR A 2 50.49 20.63 34.35
N GLN A 3 49.70 21.59 33.87
CA GLN A 3 48.59 21.32 32.97
C GLN A 3 49.10 21.05 31.54
N PRO A 4 48.56 20.05 30.83
CA PRO A 4 48.88 19.85 29.43
C PRO A 4 48.09 20.82 28.53
N LYS A 5 48.81 21.38 27.57
CA LYS A 5 48.36 22.36 26.58
C LYS A 5 47.88 21.60 25.33
N PHE A 6 46.59 21.67 25.01
CA PHE A 6 46.03 21.06 23.80
C PHE A 6 46.25 21.94 22.55
N PRO A 7 46.54 21.35 21.37
CA PRO A 7 46.67 22.10 20.12
C PRO A 7 45.29 22.45 19.52
N ARG A 8 45.19 23.65 18.92
CA ARG A 8 44.00 24.13 18.20
C ARG A 8 43.89 23.46 16.83
N CYS A 9 42.68 22.99 16.49
CA CYS A 9 42.34 22.53 15.14
C CYS A 9 42.24 23.71 14.14
N PRO A 10 42.64 23.53 12.88
CA PRO A 10 42.46 24.52 11.84
C PRO A 10 41.01 24.53 11.31
N THR A 11 40.51 25.75 11.10
CA THR A 11 39.20 26.05 10.55
C THR A 11 39.17 25.78 9.04
N ALA A 12 38.35 24.83 8.59
CA ALA A 12 38.13 24.57 7.17
C ALA A 12 37.02 25.48 6.63
N THR A 13 37.34 26.24 5.58
CA THR A 13 36.41 27.05 4.77
C THR A 13 35.56 26.17 3.84
N PRO A 14 34.26 26.47 3.64
CA PRO A 14 33.41 25.71 2.73
C PRO A 14 33.65 26.12 1.28
N LYS A 15 33.93 25.13 0.42
CA LYS A 15 34.00 25.27 -1.04
C LYS A 15 32.60 25.08 -1.65
N GLU A 16 32.14 26.17 -2.27
CA GLU A 16 31.41 26.29 -3.53
C GLU A 16 30.50 25.15 -4.01
N SER A 17 29.23 25.50 -4.16
CA SER A 17 28.12 24.71 -4.70
C SER A 17 28.31 24.43 -6.20
N GLU A 18 28.48 23.17 -6.55
CA GLU A 18 28.45 22.71 -7.94
C GLU A 18 27.01 22.39 -8.35
N THR A 19 26.57 23.08 -9.40
CA THR A 19 25.20 23.06 -9.93
C THR A 19 24.99 21.79 -10.75
N MET A 20 24.23 20.82 -10.21
CA MET A 20 23.82 19.64 -10.97
C MET A 20 22.88 20.03 -12.13
N ARG A 21 23.38 19.87 -13.36
CA ARG A 21 22.57 19.93 -14.59
C ARG A 21 21.70 18.67 -14.69
N LEU A 22 20.38 18.87 -14.68
CA LEU A 22 19.37 17.87 -14.99
C LEU A 22 19.50 17.43 -16.46
N LEU A 23 19.86 16.17 -16.68
CA LEU A 23 19.74 15.49 -17.96
C LEU A 23 18.27 15.14 -18.20
N SER A 24 17.71 15.64 -19.30
CA SER A 24 16.35 15.33 -19.76
C SER A 24 16.25 13.85 -20.18
N PRO A 25 15.10 13.18 -19.94
CA PRO A 25 14.88 11.81 -20.38
C PRO A 25 14.58 11.74 -21.90
N PRO A 26 14.93 10.60 -22.55
CA PRO A 26 14.73 10.43 -23.98
C PRO A 26 13.26 10.24 -24.35
N THR A 27 12.89 10.87 -25.46
CA THR A 27 11.58 10.85 -26.12
C THR A 27 11.28 9.46 -26.69
N SER A 28 10.20 8.82 -26.23
CA SER A 28 9.71 7.55 -26.79
C SER A 28 8.84 7.79 -28.03
N SER A 29 9.19 7.14 -29.13
CA SER A 29 8.41 7.07 -30.39
C SER A 29 7.16 6.18 -30.24
N PRO A 30 6.05 6.47 -30.97
CA PRO A 30 4.83 5.68 -30.89
C PRO A 30 4.89 4.41 -31.75
N LEU A 31 4.48 3.29 -31.17
CA LEU A 31 4.25 2.01 -31.86
C LEU A 31 2.96 2.07 -32.70
N LEU A 32 3.11 1.82 -33.99
CA LEU A 32 2.03 1.68 -34.97
C LEU A 32 1.27 0.37 -34.71
N SER A 33 -0.01 0.45 -34.32
CA SER A 33 -0.89 -0.71 -34.17
C SER A 33 -1.85 -0.80 -35.36
N THR A 34 -1.59 -1.75 -36.25
CA THR A 34 -2.45 -2.12 -37.37
C THR A 34 -3.65 -2.91 -36.84
N THR A 35 -4.85 -2.30 -36.82
CA THR A 35 -6.09 -3.01 -36.51
C THR A 35 -6.86 -3.30 -37.79
N THR A 36 -6.96 -4.59 -38.11
CA THR A 36 -7.74 -5.12 -39.25
C THR A 36 -9.23 -5.12 -38.89
N SER A 37 -10.01 -4.18 -39.41
CA SER A 37 -11.47 -4.18 -39.27
C SER A 37 -12.12 -5.15 -40.28
N ARG A 38 -12.76 -6.21 -39.78
CA ARG A 38 -13.59 -7.12 -40.58
C ARG A 38 -15.04 -6.64 -40.53
N THR A 39 -15.54 -6.16 -41.67
CA THR A 39 -16.90 -5.69 -41.87
C THR A 39 -17.86 -6.87 -42.03
N THR A 40 -18.77 -7.05 -41.07
CA THR A 40 -19.95 -7.91 -41.24
C THR A 40 -21.21 -7.05 -41.14
N SER A 41 -21.81 -6.82 -42.31
CA SER A 41 -23.12 -6.22 -42.50
C SER A 41 -24.20 -7.07 -41.83
N ARG A 42 -24.89 -6.51 -40.83
CA ARG A 42 -26.18 -7.04 -40.34
C ARG A 42 -27.31 -6.10 -40.76
N THR A 43 -28.26 -6.69 -41.46
CA THR A 43 -29.52 -6.12 -41.94
C THR A 43 -30.42 -5.75 -40.76
N ILE A 44 -30.83 -4.48 -40.70
CA ILE A 44 -31.75 -3.95 -39.67
C ILE A 44 -33.18 -3.96 -40.25
N SER A 45 -34.08 -4.62 -39.53
CA SER A 45 -35.52 -4.65 -39.79
C SER A 45 -36.20 -3.43 -39.13
N PRO A 46 -37.12 -2.71 -39.79
CA PRO A 46 -37.81 -1.58 -39.18
C PRO A 46 -39.10 -2.04 -38.46
N GLY A 47 -39.15 -1.81 -37.15
CA GLY A 47 -40.33 -1.99 -36.30
C GLY A 47 -40.52 -0.78 -35.37
N PRO A 48 -41.73 -0.54 -34.85
CA PRO A 48 -42.24 0.80 -34.55
C PRO A 48 -41.66 1.38 -33.25
N LEU A 49 -41.20 2.64 -33.31
CA LEU A 49 -40.99 3.50 -32.15
C LEU A 49 -42.35 4.11 -31.77
N PRO A 50 -42.84 3.89 -30.54
CA PRO A 50 -42.69 4.94 -29.53
C PRO A 50 -42.61 4.34 -28.10
N LEU A 51 -41.41 3.94 -27.66
CA LEU A 51 -41.20 3.53 -26.26
C LEU A 51 -39.77 3.77 -25.76
N VAL A 52 -38.79 3.80 -26.67
CA VAL A 52 -37.38 4.03 -26.35
C VAL A 52 -37.11 5.47 -25.83
N LEU A 53 -37.89 6.46 -26.29
CA LEU A 53 -37.73 7.85 -25.82
C LEU A 53 -38.23 8.08 -24.39
N ARG A 54 -39.15 7.24 -23.88
CA ARG A 54 -39.60 7.32 -22.48
C ARG A 54 -38.60 6.66 -21.52
N LEU A 55 -37.84 5.64 -21.95
CA LEU A 55 -36.83 4.99 -21.12
C LEU A 55 -35.56 5.84 -20.91
N LEU A 56 -35.23 6.73 -21.86
CA LEU A 56 -34.07 7.62 -21.72
C LEU A 56 -34.31 8.80 -20.76
N VAL A 57 -35.56 9.20 -20.52
CA VAL A 57 -35.89 10.28 -19.56
C VAL A 57 -36.04 9.75 -18.14
N THR A 58 -36.50 8.51 -17.93
CA THR A 58 -36.61 7.90 -16.59
C THR A 58 -35.29 7.30 -16.08
N GLY A 59 -34.32 7.03 -16.97
CA GLY A 59 -33.00 6.51 -16.59
C GLY A 59 -32.03 7.54 -16.00
N PHE A 60 -32.30 8.84 -16.19
CA PHE A 60 -31.37 9.91 -15.79
C PHE A 60 -31.55 10.41 -14.34
N LEU A 61 -32.55 9.91 -13.60
CA LEU A 61 -32.84 10.35 -12.22
C LEU A 61 -32.36 9.38 -11.12
N ILE A 62 -31.72 8.25 -11.44
CA ILE A 62 -31.27 7.26 -10.43
C ILE A 62 -29.77 7.40 -10.07
N MET A 63 -29.00 8.29 -10.72
CA MET A 63 -27.58 8.51 -10.40
C MET A 63 -27.30 9.79 -9.58
N SER A 64 -28.03 10.00 -8.48
CA SER A 64 -27.66 11.02 -7.49
C SER A 64 -27.95 10.63 -6.04
N SER A 65 -27.79 9.34 -5.73
CA SER A 65 -27.62 8.88 -4.34
C SER A 65 -26.14 8.68 -4.05
N SER A 66 -25.35 9.75 -4.14
CA SER A 66 -24.04 9.80 -3.50
C SER A 66 -24.28 9.65 -2.00
N ARG A 67 -24.06 8.44 -1.49
CA ARG A 67 -23.86 8.16 -0.07
C ARG A 67 -22.70 9.02 0.44
N THR A 68 -22.97 10.26 0.85
CA THR A 68 -22.14 10.97 1.82
C THR A 68 -22.59 10.54 3.21
N GLY A 69 -22.50 9.23 3.46
CA GLY A 69 -22.45 8.71 4.81
C GLY A 69 -21.01 8.85 5.27
N LEU A 70 -20.63 10.03 5.74
CA LEU A 70 -19.47 10.21 6.61
C LEU A 70 -19.78 9.50 7.93
N VAL A 71 -19.72 8.17 7.90
CA VAL A 71 -19.47 7.41 9.12
C VAL A 71 -18.05 7.79 9.48
N SER A 72 -17.89 8.61 10.51
CA SER A 72 -16.62 8.75 11.23
C SER A 72 -16.35 7.39 11.87
N ALA A 73 -15.94 6.41 11.07
CA ALA A 73 -15.34 5.19 11.54
C ALA A 73 -14.13 5.65 12.35
N GLY A 74 -14.13 5.37 13.66
CA GLY A 74 -12.93 5.60 14.46
C GLY A 74 -11.75 5.00 13.71
N THR A 75 -10.79 5.86 13.36
CA THR A 75 -9.61 5.46 12.61
C THR A 75 -8.93 4.36 13.41
N PHE A 76 -8.93 3.13 12.88
CA PHE A 76 -8.23 2.01 13.48
C PHE A 76 -6.78 2.42 13.73
N ASP A 77 -6.39 2.41 14.99
CA ASP A 77 -5.04 2.73 15.42
C ASP A 77 -4.40 1.41 15.82
N ALA A 78 -3.65 0.80 14.89
CA ALA A 78 -3.09 -0.54 15.08
C ALA A 78 -2.24 -0.63 16.37
N VAL A 79 -1.63 0.47 16.81
CA VAL A 79 -0.84 0.53 18.04
C VAL A 79 -1.73 0.49 19.29
N LYS A 80 -2.85 1.20 19.28
CA LYS A 80 -3.81 1.21 20.41
C LYS A 80 -4.70 -0.03 20.43
N ASP A 81 -5.12 -0.48 19.25
CA ASP A 81 -6.08 -1.54 19.01
C ASP A 81 -5.41 -2.92 18.88
N ALA A 82 -4.08 -3.00 19.03
CA ALA A 82 -3.36 -4.26 19.14
C ALA A 82 -3.79 -5.02 20.40
N GLU A 83 -4.81 -5.87 20.25
CA GLU A 83 -5.23 -6.80 21.29
C GLU A 83 -4.20 -7.92 21.44
N CYS A 84 -3.98 -8.30 22.70
CA CYS A 84 -3.11 -9.41 23.06
C CYS A 84 -3.93 -10.70 23.00
N ALA A 85 -3.38 -11.72 22.35
CA ALA A 85 -4.09 -12.99 22.13
C ALA A 85 -4.44 -13.72 23.45
N SER A 86 -3.71 -13.43 24.53
CA SER A 86 -3.96 -13.97 25.87
C SER A 86 -3.70 -12.86 26.91
N PRO A 87 -4.37 -12.87 28.07
CA PRO A 87 -4.17 -11.90 29.15
C PRO A 87 -2.87 -12.12 29.96
N ASN A 88 -2.22 -13.28 29.80
CA ASN A 88 -1.10 -13.70 30.63
C ASN A 88 0.23 -13.79 29.87
N THR A 89 0.30 -13.26 28.65
CA THR A 89 1.43 -13.46 27.75
C THR A 89 1.98 -12.11 27.32
N ILE A 90 3.29 -11.88 27.49
CA ILE A 90 3.91 -10.64 27.03
C ILE A 90 3.56 -10.39 25.56
N CYS A 91 3.18 -9.15 25.27
CA CYS A 91 2.51 -8.79 24.03
C CYS A 91 3.07 -7.48 23.53
N LEU A 92 3.68 -7.51 22.35
CA LEU A 92 4.19 -6.32 21.70
C LEU A 92 3.01 -5.45 21.24
N THR A 93 3.04 -4.16 21.55
CA THR A 93 1.99 -3.19 21.17
C THR A 93 2.44 -2.21 20.09
N SER A 94 3.74 -1.94 20.01
CA SER A 94 4.37 -1.21 18.89
C SER A 94 4.74 -2.17 17.75
N PHE A 95 5.12 -1.65 16.58
CA PHE A 95 5.56 -2.46 15.43
C PHE A 95 4.53 -3.52 14.99
N ARG A 96 3.25 -3.18 15.15
CA ARG A 96 2.11 -3.96 14.66
C ARG A 96 1.29 -3.03 13.79
N TRP A 97 1.18 -3.40 12.52
CA TRP A 97 0.60 -2.55 11.48
C TRP A 97 -0.75 -3.10 11.04
N CYS A 98 -0.95 -4.42 11.12
CA CYS A 98 -2.14 -5.06 10.59
C CYS A 98 -2.89 -5.85 11.67
N THR A 99 -4.21 -5.97 11.49
CA THR A 99 -5.00 -6.90 12.30
C THR A 99 -4.53 -8.33 12.08
N ARG A 100 -4.42 -9.11 13.15
CA ARG A 100 -4.19 -10.57 13.05
C ARG A 100 -5.47 -11.38 13.00
N ASP A 101 -6.60 -10.75 13.27
CA ASP A 101 -7.89 -11.40 13.14
C ASP A 101 -8.29 -11.47 11.66
N PRO A 102 -8.31 -12.67 11.03
CA PRO A 102 -8.69 -12.82 9.64
C PRO A 102 -10.16 -12.46 9.37
N GLN A 103 -11.00 -12.40 10.40
CA GLN A 103 -12.41 -11.97 10.29
C GLN A 103 -12.55 -10.44 10.34
N SER A 104 -11.56 -9.76 10.89
CA SER A 104 -11.52 -8.32 10.95
C SER A 104 -11.28 -7.77 9.55
N LYS A 105 -12.25 -7.03 9.02
CA LYS A 105 -12.10 -6.25 7.77
C LYS A 105 -11.21 -5.01 7.95
N LYS A 106 -10.53 -4.88 9.09
CA LYS A 106 -9.62 -3.76 9.35
C LYS A 106 -8.33 -4.03 8.58
N GLY A 107 -7.95 -3.13 7.67
CA GLY A 107 -6.67 -3.22 6.95
C GLY A 107 -5.48 -2.91 7.85
N CYS A 108 -4.33 -2.67 7.22
CA CYS A 108 -3.14 -2.16 7.90
C CYS A 108 -3.25 -0.64 8.16
N SER A 109 -2.70 -0.18 9.28
CA SER A 109 -2.63 1.21 9.70
C SER A 109 -1.23 1.49 10.25
N TYR A 110 -0.63 2.60 9.83
CA TYR A 110 0.74 2.97 10.14
C TYR A 110 0.74 4.29 10.94
N PRO A 111 1.55 4.40 12.02
CA PRO A 111 1.70 5.64 12.78
C PRO A 111 2.29 6.77 11.94
N ASP A 112 2.20 7.99 12.49
CA ASP A 112 2.96 9.13 11.99
C ASP A 112 4.47 8.76 11.96
N ASP A 113 5.15 9.13 10.88
CA ASP A 113 6.57 8.82 10.58
C ASP A 113 6.91 7.36 10.23
N ILE A 114 5.90 6.54 9.93
CA ILE A 114 6.08 5.20 9.39
C ILE A 114 5.25 5.06 8.12
N ASP A 115 5.91 4.70 7.02
CA ASP A 115 5.27 4.54 5.72
C ASP A 115 4.99 3.06 5.42
N ALA A 116 3.91 2.79 4.68
CA ALA A 116 3.72 1.48 4.06
C ALA A 116 4.77 1.28 2.96
N PHE A 117 5.38 0.09 2.88
CA PHE A 117 6.33 -0.21 1.82
C PHE A 117 5.70 -0.10 0.42
N PHE A 118 4.43 -0.48 0.30
CA PHE A 118 3.62 -0.25 -0.89
C PHE A 118 2.59 0.86 -0.60
N PRO A 119 2.83 2.09 -1.08
CA PRO A 119 1.88 3.19 -0.89
C PRO A 119 0.48 2.81 -1.37
N GLY A 120 -0.52 3.05 -0.52
CA GLY A 120 -1.93 2.75 -0.83
C GLY A 120 -2.33 1.27 -0.70
N SER A 121 -1.42 0.38 -0.31
CA SER A 121 -1.76 -1.00 0.03
C SER A 121 -2.05 -1.14 1.52
N ASP A 122 -3.26 -1.56 1.86
CA ASP A 122 -3.70 -1.91 3.21
C ASP A 122 -3.65 -3.43 3.47
N THR A 123 -3.16 -4.20 2.50
CA THR A 123 -3.14 -5.67 2.53
C THR A 123 -1.79 -6.26 2.89
N VAL A 124 -0.71 -5.47 2.80
CA VAL A 124 0.65 -5.96 2.97
C VAL A 124 1.25 -5.38 4.25
N PRO A 125 1.80 -6.22 5.16
CA PRO A 125 2.22 -5.81 6.50
C PRO A 125 3.64 -5.24 6.59
N TYR A 126 4.18 -4.71 5.49
CA TYR A 126 5.54 -4.19 5.45
C TYR A 126 5.56 -2.70 5.77
N ALA A 127 6.14 -2.35 6.92
CA ALA A 127 6.45 -0.96 7.25
C ALA A 127 7.85 -0.56 6.79
N MET A 128 8.00 0.72 6.46
CA MET A 128 9.26 1.37 6.18
C MET A 128 9.65 2.26 7.36
N LEU A 129 10.78 1.94 7.98
CA LEU A 129 11.43 2.74 9.00
C LEU A 129 12.64 3.46 8.42
N TYR A 130 13.08 4.52 9.09
CA TYR A 130 14.14 5.39 8.61
C TYR A 130 15.30 5.50 9.60
N HIS A 131 16.52 5.48 9.08
CA HIS A 131 17.73 5.76 9.83
C HIS A 131 17.65 7.15 10.48
N GLY A 132 18.18 7.27 11.70
CA GLY A 132 18.19 8.53 12.44
C GLY A 132 16.83 8.93 13.02
N SER A 133 15.77 8.16 12.78
CA SER A 133 14.52 8.25 13.52
C SER A 133 14.56 7.31 14.73
N LYS A 134 13.80 7.64 15.77
CA LYS A 134 13.71 6.86 17.01
C LYS A 134 12.30 6.35 17.18
N TYR A 135 12.17 5.09 17.52
CA TYR A 135 10.91 4.39 17.60
C TYR A 135 10.77 3.74 18.97
N ASP A 136 9.65 3.94 19.66
CA ASP A 136 9.46 3.30 20.96
C ASP A 136 8.87 1.90 20.80
N ILE A 137 9.66 0.90 21.21
CA ILE A 137 9.20 -0.46 21.39
C ILE A 137 8.42 -0.51 22.71
N THR A 138 7.13 -0.80 22.63
CA THR A 138 6.21 -0.89 23.77
C THR A 138 5.56 -2.25 23.83
N TRP A 139 5.22 -2.68 25.05
CA TRP A 139 4.55 -3.96 25.28
C TRP A 139 3.60 -3.89 26.47
N LYS A 140 2.70 -4.86 26.53
CA LYS A 140 1.77 -5.11 27.62
C LYS A 140 2.05 -6.47 28.27
N GLN A 141 1.51 -6.65 29.48
CA GLN A 141 1.51 -7.92 30.22
C GLN A 141 2.91 -8.46 30.54
N ALA A 142 3.92 -7.59 30.62
CA ALA A 142 5.22 -7.97 31.16
C ALA A 142 5.11 -8.19 32.68
N LYS A 143 5.67 -9.28 33.19
CA LYS A 143 5.74 -9.55 34.62
C LYS A 143 6.65 -8.53 35.31
N PRO A 144 6.18 -7.83 36.36
CA PRO A 144 7.00 -6.86 37.09
C PRO A 144 8.28 -7.49 37.66
N GLY A 145 9.39 -6.77 37.59
CA GLY A 145 10.69 -7.22 38.12
C GLY A 145 11.43 -8.26 37.26
N VAL A 146 10.82 -8.80 36.20
CA VAL A 146 11.49 -9.68 35.23
C VAL A 146 11.91 -8.85 34.01
N PRO A 147 13.21 -8.80 33.66
CA PRO A 147 13.66 -8.09 32.47
C PRO A 147 12.99 -8.60 31.19
N VAL A 148 12.71 -7.69 30.27
CA VAL A 148 12.27 -8.01 28.91
C VAL A 148 13.51 -8.07 28.03
N LEU A 149 13.71 -9.25 27.41
CA LEU A 149 14.68 -9.48 26.36
C LEU A 149 14.07 -9.00 25.04
N ILE A 150 14.73 -8.05 24.40
CA ILE A 150 14.40 -7.52 23.08
C ILE A 150 15.45 -8.02 22.10
N GLU A 151 15.02 -8.59 20.99
CA GLU A 151 15.87 -9.17 19.96
C GLU A 151 15.46 -8.60 18.60
N TRP A 152 16.45 -8.19 17.81
CA TRP A 152 16.25 -7.81 16.42
C TRP A 152 16.77 -8.94 15.53
N LEU A 153 15.86 -9.49 14.72
CA LEU A 153 16.11 -10.57 13.80
C LEU A 153 16.04 -10.06 12.37
N PHE A 154 17.00 -10.43 11.55
CA PHE A 154 17.01 -10.18 10.10
C PHE A 154 17.97 -11.14 9.40
N SER A 155 17.73 -11.35 8.09
CA SER A 155 18.52 -12.27 7.28
C SER A 155 19.92 -11.71 6.98
N SER A 156 20.94 -12.57 7.04
CA SER A 156 22.27 -12.25 6.47
C SER A 156 22.25 -12.25 4.94
N ASN A 157 21.30 -12.97 4.34
CA ASN A 157 21.25 -13.24 2.91
C ASN A 157 20.41 -12.18 2.21
N LEU A 158 21.09 -11.19 1.64
CA LEU A 158 20.51 -10.10 0.84
C LEU A 158 19.80 -10.54 -0.46
N VAL A 159 19.93 -11.81 -0.85
CA VAL A 159 19.74 -12.23 -2.26
C VAL A 159 18.66 -13.31 -2.48
N GLN A 160 18.01 -13.84 -1.43
CA GLN A 160 17.04 -14.94 -1.61
C GLN A 160 15.62 -14.50 -2.01
N ALA A 161 15.47 -13.32 -2.63
CA ALA A 161 14.19 -12.86 -3.16
C ALA A 161 13.83 -13.47 -4.54
N GLY A 162 14.77 -14.16 -5.20
CA GLY A 162 14.57 -14.73 -6.54
C GLY A 162 14.92 -16.22 -6.63
N ASP A 163 13.95 -17.01 -7.08
CA ASP A 163 14.07 -18.33 -7.73
C ASP A 163 14.32 -19.63 -6.96
N HIS A 164 14.83 -19.65 -5.72
CA HIS A 164 14.87 -20.91 -4.95
C HIS A 164 14.13 -20.78 -3.62
N ARG A 165 12.81 -20.58 -3.72
CA ARG A 165 11.90 -21.03 -2.66
C ARG A 165 11.77 -22.54 -2.80
N ASP A 166 12.70 -23.27 -2.21
CA ASP A 166 12.38 -24.63 -1.82
C ASP A 166 11.14 -24.54 -0.93
N ASP A 167 10.10 -25.33 -1.23
CA ASP A 167 8.77 -25.33 -0.59
C ASP A 167 8.78 -25.53 0.94
N HIS A 168 9.96 -25.54 1.57
CA HIS A 168 10.19 -25.88 2.98
C HIS A 168 10.98 -24.85 3.80
N GLY A 169 11.43 -23.72 3.25
CA GLY A 169 12.37 -22.89 4.01
C GLY A 169 12.34 -21.41 3.70
N GLY A 170 11.38 -20.68 4.25
CA GLY A 170 11.67 -19.30 4.60
C GLY A 170 12.90 -19.31 5.52
N GLY A 171 14.02 -18.74 5.07
CA GLY A 171 15.28 -18.80 5.81
C GLY A 171 15.09 -18.48 7.29
N GLU A 172 15.72 -19.27 8.15
CA GLU A 172 15.58 -19.09 9.61
C GLU A 172 16.06 -17.68 9.97
N LEU A 173 15.16 -16.90 10.59
CA LEU A 173 15.50 -15.56 11.06
C LEU A 173 16.45 -15.69 12.25
N GLU A 174 17.68 -15.24 12.05
CA GLU A 174 18.71 -15.23 13.09
C GLU A 174 18.60 -13.99 13.96
N VAL A 175 18.89 -14.14 15.26
CA VAL A 175 19.04 -13.00 16.16
C VAL A 175 20.37 -12.32 15.86
N LYS A 176 20.33 -11.06 15.43
CA LYS A 176 21.53 -10.29 15.08
C LYS A 176 21.94 -9.31 16.16
N TRP A 177 20.98 -8.87 16.95
CA TRP A 177 21.19 -7.97 18.07
C TRP A 177 20.19 -8.28 19.18
N SER A 178 20.62 -8.12 20.42
CA SER A 178 19.71 -8.22 21.57
C SER A 178 20.09 -7.30 22.71
N THR A 179 19.10 -6.93 23.52
CA THR A 179 19.27 -6.16 24.74
C THR A 179 18.23 -6.55 25.78
N ASN A 180 18.52 -6.28 27.05
CA ASN A 180 17.60 -6.48 28.15
C ASN A 180 17.21 -5.14 28.76
N THR A 181 15.94 -5.00 29.14
CA THR A 181 15.46 -3.81 29.85
C THR A 181 14.44 -4.18 30.91
N THR A 182 14.45 -3.45 32.03
CA THR A 182 13.42 -3.54 33.08
C THR A 182 12.36 -2.45 32.94
N GLY A 183 12.47 -1.59 31.91
CA GLY A 183 11.49 -0.55 31.61
C GLY A 183 10.17 -1.12 31.11
N SER A 184 9.20 -0.22 30.88
CA SER A 184 7.93 -0.54 30.18
C SER A 184 8.00 -0.30 28.67
N SER A 185 9.11 0.27 28.21
CA SER A 185 9.39 0.58 26.81
C SER A 185 10.90 0.59 26.56
N TYR A 186 11.28 0.61 25.28
CA TYR A 186 12.65 0.75 24.82
C TYR A 186 12.71 1.60 23.56
N THR A 187 13.54 2.65 23.57
CA THR A 187 13.75 3.49 22.38
C THR A 187 14.70 2.79 21.41
N PHE A 188 14.15 2.34 20.29
CA PHE A 188 14.85 1.73 19.17
C PHE A 188 15.36 2.81 18.21
N ASP A 189 16.67 2.93 18.14
CA ASP A 189 17.39 3.76 17.16
C ASP A 189 18.14 2.82 16.21
N PRO A 190 17.58 2.53 15.01
CA PRO A 190 18.14 1.52 14.12
C PRO A 190 19.59 1.83 13.75
N LEU A 191 19.91 3.09 13.46
CA LEU A 191 21.25 3.48 13.03
C LEU A 191 22.27 3.38 14.17
N ALA A 192 21.90 3.78 15.38
CA ALA A 192 22.77 3.65 16.54
C ALA A 192 23.06 2.17 16.85
N ILE A 193 22.04 1.30 16.78
CA ILE A 193 22.19 -0.15 16.98
C ILE A 193 23.05 -0.77 15.89
N LEU A 194 22.80 -0.46 14.61
CA LEU A 194 23.60 -0.98 13.50
C LEU A 194 25.06 -0.54 13.58
N GLY A 195 25.33 0.66 14.10
CA GLY A 195 26.67 1.16 14.40
C GLY A 195 27.44 0.35 15.45
N THR A 196 26.78 -0.54 16.20
CA THR A 196 27.43 -1.43 17.19
C THR A 196 27.93 -2.75 16.62
N PHE A 197 27.66 -3.05 15.35
CA PHE A 197 28.14 -4.28 14.72
C PHE A 197 29.66 -4.23 14.50
N PRO A 198 30.39 -5.35 14.65
CA PRO A 198 29.87 -6.70 14.92
C PRO A 198 29.38 -6.88 16.36
N THR A 199 28.31 -7.67 16.53
CA THR A 199 27.75 -8.02 17.84
C THR A 199 28.24 -9.41 18.28
N SER A 200 27.98 -9.81 19.53
CA SER A 200 28.26 -11.18 19.98
C SER A 200 27.42 -12.23 19.25
N GLN A 201 26.23 -11.88 18.76
CA GLN A 201 25.35 -12.76 17.99
C GLN A 201 25.71 -12.80 16.49
N ALA A 202 26.37 -11.76 15.98
CA ALA A 202 26.80 -11.67 14.59
C ALA A 202 28.27 -11.20 14.50
N PRO A 203 29.24 -12.02 14.99
CA PRO A 203 30.64 -11.62 15.07
C PRO A 203 31.29 -11.40 13.69
N ASN A 204 30.72 -12.01 12.64
CA ASN A 204 31.21 -11.94 11.27
C ASN A 204 30.46 -10.93 10.40
N MET A 205 29.61 -10.08 10.99
CA MET A 205 28.82 -9.09 10.25
C MET A 205 29.32 -7.68 10.56
N SER A 206 29.84 -7.00 9.55
CA SER A 206 30.25 -5.60 9.67
C SER A 206 29.05 -4.66 9.81
N THR A 207 29.29 -3.43 10.28
CA THR A 207 28.29 -2.37 10.32
C THR A 207 27.60 -2.14 8.97
N TRP A 208 28.35 -2.14 7.86
CA TRP A 208 27.79 -1.89 6.53
C TRP A 208 26.96 -3.07 6.01
N GLU A 209 27.40 -4.29 6.26
CA GLU A 209 26.61 -5.49 5.93
C GLU A 209 25.32 -5.51 6.74
N ALA A 210 25.36 -5.18 8.03
CA ALA A 210 24.16 -5.08 8.86
C ALA A 210 23.19 -4.03 8.29
N ILE A 211 23.68 -2.82 7.98
CA ILE A 211 22.86 -1.76 7.35
C ILE A 211 22.22 -2.27 6.06
N ALA A 212 23.01 -2.86 5.16
CA ALA A 212 22.50 -3.39 3.90
C ALA A 212 21.43 -4.47 4.15
N SER A 213 21.67 -5.42 5.07
CA SER A 213 20.74 -6.51 5.40
C SER A 213 19.40 -6.00 5.92
N THR A 214 19.37 -4.84 6.59
CA THR A 214 18.11 -4.28 7.09
C THR A 214 17.24 -3.61 6.03
N HIS A 215 17.75 -3.44 4.80
CA HIS A 215 16.96 -2.97 3.66
C HIS A 215 16.02 -4.04 3.08
N ASP A 216 16.07 -5.28 3.57
CA ASP A 216 15.15 -6.36 3.19
C ASP A 216 13.91 -6.40 4.09
N ALA A 217 12.82 -7.01 3.63
CA ALA A 217 11.57 -7.17 4.37
C ALA A 217 11.59 -8.30 5.42
N SER A 218 12.78 -8.82 5.75
CA SER A 218 12.99 -9.89 6.73
C SER A 218 13.21 -9.38 8.16
N ASN A 219 13.11 -8.07 8.43
CA ASN A 219 13.30 -7.57 9.79
C ASN A 219 12.10 -7.87 10.69
N HIS A 220 12.41 -8.34 11.90
CA HIS A 220 11.44 -8.50 12.98
C HIS A 220 12.05 -8.10 14.32
N ILE A 221 11.23 -7.51 15.18
CA ILE A 221 11.50 -7.38 16.61
C ILE A 221 10.80 -8.52 17.33
N ARG A 222 11.54 -9.20 18.20
CA ARG A 222 11.02 -10.19 19.13
C ARG A 222 11.22 -9.71 20.55
N ILE A 223 10.21 -9.91 21.39
CA ILE A 223 10.31 -9.69 22.83
C ILE A 223 10.00 -10.99 23.58
N SER A 224 10.68 -11.19 24.70
CA SER A 224 10.41 -12.30 25.62
C SER A 224 10.77 -11.97 27.06
N GLN A 225 10.24 -12.74 28.00
CA GLN A 225 10.63 -12.68 29.42
C GLN A 225 11.11 -14.08 29.88
N PRO A 226 12.39 -14.41 29.68
CA PRO A 226 12.94 -15.66 30.20
C PRO A 226 12.81 -15.68 31.73
N GLY A 227 12.37 -16.80 32.30
CA GLY A 227 12.15 -16.94 33.76
C GLY A 227 10.78 -16.49 34.26
N ALA A 228 9.95 -15.85 33.43
CA ALA A 228 8.60 -15.48 33.84
C ALA A 228 7.73 -16.69 34.23
N ASN A 229 7.94 -17.88 33.66
CA ASN A 229 7.09 -19.04 33.95
C ASN A 229 7.42 -19.80 35.23
N GLY A 230 8.43 -19.42 36.01
CA GLY A 230 8.79 -20.14 37.25
C GLY A 230 9.33 -21.57 37.04
N ASP A 231 9.14 -22.14 35.84
CA ASP A 231 9.68 -23.42 35.44
C ASP A 231 11.11 -23.23 34.96
N GLY A 232 12.08 -23.72 35.73
CA GLY A 232 13.52 -23.69 35.41
C GLY A 232 13.94 -24.55 34.20
N ALA A 233 13.06 -24.75 33.21
CA ALA A 233 13.39 -25.48 32.00
C ALA A 233 14.09 -24.55 30.99
N PRO A 234 15.28 -24.93 30.47
CA PRO A 234 15.97 -24.14 29.48
C PRO A 234 15.14 -24.04 28.18
N PRO A 235 15.00 -22.85 27.58
CA PRO A 235 14.24 -22.67 26.35
C PRO A 235 14.98 -23.32 25.18
N SER A 236 14.49 -24.44 24.65
CA SER A 236 14.89 -24.93 23.33
C SER A 236 14.12 -24.16 22.26
N VAL A 237 14.85 -23.38 21.47
CA VAL A 237 14.30 -22.66 20.32
C VAL A 237 14.22 -23.66 19.16
N SER A 238 13.02 -24.13 18.85
CA SER A 238 12.74 -24.78 17.57
C SER A 238 11.83 -23.86 16.77
N LEU A 239 12.41 -23.15 15.81
CA LEU A 239 11.68 -22.37 14.80
C LEU A 239 11.42 -23.27 13.61
N THR A 240 10.53 -24.27 13.76
CA THR A 240 10.09 -25.05 12.60
C THR A 240 9.33 -24.12 11.65
N ALA A 241 9.74 -24.10 10.39
CA ALA A 241 9.30 -23.17 9.35
C ALA A 241 7.76 -23.05 9.23
N PRO A 242 7.24 -21.89 8.81
CA PRO A 242 5.81 -21.70 8.57
C PRO A 242 5.37 -22.58 7.40
N SER A 243 4.41 -23.48 7.67
CA SER A 243 3.61 -24.09 6.60
C SER A 243 2.99 -22.97 5.77
N ALA A 244 3.10 -23.07 4.43
CA ALA A 244 2.65 -22.10 3.44
C ALA A 244 1.12 -21.87 3.38
N THR A 245 0.40 -22.20 4.46
CA THR A 245 -0.94 -21.71 4.69
C THR A 245 -0.80 -20.37 5.40
N VAL A 246 -1.24 -19.29 4.77
CA VAL A 246 -1.40 -17.96 5.40
C VAL A 246 -2.31 -18.13 6.62
N GLY A 247 -1.71 -18.43 7.76
CA GLY A 247 -2.41 -19.10 8.84
C GLY A 247 -1.45 -19.55 9.95
N ARG A 248 -1.05 -18.58 10.78
CA ARG A 248 -0.83 -18.79 12.21
C ARG A 248 0.37 -19.68 12.59
N ALA A 249 1.55 -19.07 12.67
CA ALA A 249 2.61 -19.57 13.54
C ALA A 249 2.17 -19.42 15.01
N THR A 250 1.56 -20.45 15.59
CA THR A 250 1.37 -20.56 17.03
C THR A 250 2.73 -20.88 17.67
N LEU A 251 3.55 -19.84 17.88
CA LEU A 251 4.74 -19.91 18.74
C LEU A 251 4.27 -20.28 20.15
N GLY A 252 4.34 -21.56 20.50
CA GLY A 252 3.88 -22.15 21.77
C GLY A 252 4.67 -21.71 23.03
N GLY A 253 5.41 -20.61 22.97
CA GLY A 253 6.03 -20.01 24.15
C GLY A 253 5.12 -18.90 24.67
N ALA A 254 4.39 -19.16 25.76
CA ALA A 254 3.50 -18.19 26.42
C ALA A 254 4.19 -16.86 26.84
N ASN A 255 5.51 -16.73 26.68
CA ASN A 255 6.27 -15.53 27.03
C ASN A 255 7.05 -14.96 25.84
N ARG A 256 6.48 -14.98 24.63
CA ARG A 256 7.11 -14.42 23.44
C ARG A 256 6.09 -13.66 22.59
N SER A 257 6.52 -12.52 22.06
CA SER A 257 5.78 -11.77 21.04
C SER A 257 6.73 -11.34 19.91
N VAL A 258 6.20 -11.22 18.70
CA VAL A 258 6.96 -10.85 17.49
C VAL A 258 6.21 -9.75 16.75
N SER A 259 6.94 -8.78 16.23
CA SER A 259 6.42 -7.68 15.40
C SER A 259 5.97 -8.16 14.03
N ASP A 260 5.25 -7.28 13.32
CA ASP A 260 5.07 -7.41 11.89
C ASP A 260 6.39 -7.08 11.16
N GLN A 261 6.45 -7.36 9.86
CA GLN A 261 7.67 -7.19 9.05
C GLN A 261 7.94 -5.72 8.79
N PHE A 262 9.22 -5.35 8.72
CA PHE A 262 9.61 -4.01 8.34
C PHE A 262 10.94 -3.97 7.59
N LEU A 263 11.21 -2.82 6.99
CA LEU A 263 12.45 -2.49 6.31
C LEU A 263 13.00 -1.23 6.98
N VAL A 264 14.32 -1.10 7.00
CA VAL A 264 14.98 0.13 7.47
C VAL A 264 15.69 0.76 6.29
N HIS A 265 15.46 2.04 6.04
CA HIS A 265 16.06 2.78 4.93
C HIS A 265 16.74 4.06 5.41
N SER A 266 17.57 4.64 4.55
CA SER A 266 18.20 5.93 4.83
C SER A 266 17.18 7.09 4.86
N ARG A 267 17.55 8.21 5.53
CA ARG A 267 16.77 9.46 5.45
C ARG A 267 16.63 10.03 4.04
N TRP A 268 17.55 9.71 3.14
CA TRP A 268 17.40 10.12 1.74
C TRP A 268 16.18 9.45 1.10
N THR A 269 15.96 8.16 1.43
CA THR A 269 14.77 7.42 0.99
C THR A 269 13.49 8.02 1.58
N GLU A 270 13.52 8.42 2.86
CA GLU A 270 12.40 9.15 3.49
C GLU A 270 12.04 10.41 2.69
N GLN A 271 13.03 11.26 2.41
CA GLN A 271 12.80 12.49 1.67
C GLN A 271 12.27 12.21 0.26
N PHE A 272 12.80 11.18 -0.40
CA PHE A 272 12.31 10.76 -1.71
C PHE A 272 10.84 10.32 -1.65
N VAL A 273 10.48 9.44 -0.71
CA VAL A 273 9.10 8.95 -0.54
C VAL A 273 8.14 10.10 -0.24
N ARG A 274 8.49 10.98 0.71
CA ARG A 274 7.67 12.16 1.04
C ARG A 274 7.51 13.11 -0.16
N ASN A 275 8.55 13.30 -0.96
CA ASN A 275 8.48 14.11 -2.18
C ASN A 275 7.57 13.50 -3.24
N VAL A 276 7.64 12.17 -3.44
CA VAL A 276 6.77 11.44 -4.38
C VAL A 276 5.31 11.49 -3.91
N GLN A 277 5.04 11.21 -2.64
CA GLN A 277 3.69 11.31 -2.07
C GLN A 277 3.11 12.72 -2.18
N ALA A 278 3.92 13.75 -1.91
CA ALA A 278 3.50 15.14 -2.08
C ALA A 278 3.18 15.44 -3.55
N TYR A 279 4.01 14.95 -4.49
CA TYR A 279 3.77 15.11 -5.91
C TYR A 279 2.48 14.40 -6.37
N ASP A 280 2.26 13.16 -5.94
CA ASP A 280 1.03 12.41 -6.24
C ASP A 280 -0.21 13.10 -5.68
N ALA A 281 -0.17 13.59 -4.45
CA ALA A 281 -1.26 14.35 -3.85
C ALA A 281 -1.62 15.59 -4.70
N THR A 282 -0.61 16.27 -5.27
CA THR A 282 -0.86 17.40 -6.18
C THR A 282 -1.41 16.96 -7.53
N LEU A 283 -0.89 15.88 -8.12
CA LEU A 283 -1.36 15.35 -9.40
C LEU A 283 -2.81 14.88 -9.31
N TYR A 284 -3.17 14.10 -8.29
CA TYR A 284 -4.55 13.67 -8.07
C TYR A 284 -5.47 14.87 -7.83
N GLY A 285 -5.03 15.85 -7.04
CA GLY A 285 -5.79 17.09 -6.82
C GLY A 285 -5.99 17.92 -8.10
N GLN A 286 -5.02 17.92 -9.03
CA GLN A 286 -5.17 18.56 -10.33
C GLN A 286 -6.03 17.73 -11.29
N GLN A 287 -5.83 16.42 -11.35
CA GLN A 287 -6.60 15.53 -12.21
C GLN A 287 -8.07 15.54 -11.80
N GLN A 288 -8.39 15.53 -10.50
CA GLN A 288 -9.75 15.65 -10.00
C GLN A 288 -10.40 16.98 -10.39
N ARG A 289 -9.65 18.09 -10.30
CA ARG A 289 -10.12 19.41 -10.79
C ARG A 289 -10.36 19.41 -12.29
N ASN A 290 -9.46 18.82 -13.08
CA ASN A 290 -9.60 18.72 -14.53
C ASN A 290 -10.77 17.79 -14.93
N TRP A 291 -10.98 16.69 -14.20
CA TRP A 291 -12.14 15.82 -14.36
C TRP A 291 -13.44 16.55 -14.01
N GLN A 292 -13.48 17.34 -12.94
CA GLN A 292 -14.66 18.15 -12.61
C GLN A 292 -14.97 19.18 -13.70
N ILE A 293 -13.95 19.82 -14.27
CA ILE A 293 -14.12 20.75 -15.40
C ILE A 293 -14.61 19.98 -16.64
N GLY A 294 -14.03 18.83 -16.96
CA GLY A 294 -14.39 18.00 -18.11
C GLY A 294 -15.81 17.44 -18.02
N VAL A 295 -16.22 16.91 -16.86
CA VAL A 295 -17.58 16.40 -16.62
C VAL A 295 -18.59 17.54 -16.58
N GLY A 296 -18.24 18.67 -15.95
CA GLY A 296 -19.07 19.88 -15.95
C GLY A 296 -19.33 20.42 -17.37
N ALA A 297 -18.29 20.48 -18.20
CA ALA A 297 -18.42 20.90 -19.60
C ALA A 297 -19.19 19.88 -20.45
N GLY A 298 -18.93 18.58 -20.26
CA GLY A 298 -19.58 17.50 -21.00
C GLY A 298 -21.10 17.43 -20.75
N ILE A 299 -21.52 17.56 -19.49
CA ILE A 299 -22.95 17.58 -19.13
C ILE A 299 -23.59 18.93 -19.49
N GLY A 300 -22.89 20.04 -19.23
CA GLY A 300 -23.40 21.39 -19.45
C GLY A 300 -23.66 21.74 -20.91
N ILE A 301 -22.84 21.24 -21.84
CA ILE A 301 -23.01 21.48 -23.29
C ILE A 301 -23.71 20.29 -23.97
N GLY A 302 -23.41 19.05 -23.56
CA GLY A 302 -23.92 17.86 -24.21
C GLY A 302 -25.44 17.69 -24.10
N VAL A 303 -26.02 17.99 -22.94
CA VAL A 303 -27.48 17.83 -22.74
C VAL A 303 -28.28 18.83 -23.57
N PRO A 304 -28.00 20.15 -23.56
CA PRO A 304 -28.69 21.09 -24.44
C PRO A 304 -28.53 20.78 -25.94
N LEU A 305 -27.35 20.29 -26.35
CA LEU A 305 -27.08 19.97 -27.76
C LEU A 305 -27.84 18.72 -28.21
N LEU A 306 -27.92 17.68 -27.37
CA LEU A 306 -28.74 16.50 -27.65
C LEU A 306 -30.24 16.83 -27.66
N VAL A 307 -30.71 17.71 -26.77
CA VAL A 307 -32.11 18.17 -26.76
C VAL A 307 -32.44 18.95 -28.03
N THR A 308 -31.58 19.88 -28.46
CA THR A 308 -31.78 20.64 -29.70
C THR A 308 -31.72 19.76 -30.94
N LEU A 309 -30.80 18.79 -31.00
CA LEU A 309 -30.72 17.82 -32.09
C LEU A 309 -31.99 16.94 -32.15
N ALA A 310 -32.43 16.41 -31.00
CA ALA A 310 -33.65 15.61 -30.92
C ALA A 310 -34.89 16.40 -31.34
N TRP A 311 -35.00 17.66 -30.90
CA TRP A 311 -36.06 18.57 -31.32
C TRP A 311 -36.01 18.82 -32.83
N PHE A 312 -34.84 19.09 -33.41
CA PHE A 312 -34.67 19.35 -34.83
C PHE A 312 -35.02 18.12 -35.69
N VAL A 313 -34.56 16.93 -35.30
CA VAL A 313 -34.89 15.67 -35.97
C VAL A 313 -36.39 15.37 -35.88
N GLY A 314 -36.99 15.55 -34.71
CA GLY A 314 -38.43 15.40 -34.52
C GLY A 314 -39.25 16.38 -35.36
N HIS A 315 -38.83 17.65 -35.42
CA HIS A 315 -39.51 18.68 -36.21
C HIS A 315 -39.38 18.42 -37.73
N ARG A 316 -38.22 17.96 -38.21
CA ARG A 316 -38.02 17.67 -39.64
C ARG A 316 -38.78 16.41 -40.09
N LEU A 317 -38.77 15.35 -39.28
CA LEU A 317 -39.44 14.09 -39.62
C LEU A 317 -40.95 14.08 -39.32
N GLY A 318 -41.44 14.97 -38.45
CA GLY A 318 -42.87 15.14 -38.15
C GLY A 318 -43.67 15.91 -39.21
N THR A 319 -43.02 16.47 -40.22
CA THR A 319 -43.71 17.08 -41.37
C THR A 319 -44.22 15.98 -42.31
N ARG A 320 -45.42 16.17 -42.90
CA ARG A 320 -46.16 15.17 -43.72
C ARG A 320 -45.32 14.37 -44.72
N ALA A 321 -44.22 14.92 -45.23
CA ALA A 321 -43.28 14.24 -46.12
C ALA A 321 -42.62 12.98 -45.50
N GLY A 322 -42.37 12.96 -44.19
CA GLY A 322 -41.80 11.80 -43.50
C GLY A 322 -42.77 10.61 -43.44
N TYR A 323 -44.06 10.89 -43.21
CA TYR A 323 -45.13 9.89 -43.23
C TYR A 323 -45.32 9.29 -44.62
N ASP A 324 -45.22 10.10 -45.68
CA ASP A 324 -45.33 9.62 -47.06
C ASP A 324 -44.18 8.70 -47.45
N ILE A 325 -42.95 8.99 -47.01
CA ILE A 325 -41.78 8.14 -47.28
C ILE A 325 -41.88 6.81 -46.50
N ALA A 326 -42.28 6.86 -45.22
CA ALA A 326 -42.49 5.66 -44.41
C ALA A 326 -43.62 4.77 -44.97
N ALA A 327 -44.73 5.38 -45.40
CA ALA A 327 -45.84 4.67 -46.05
C ALA A 327 -45.42 4.03 -47.38
N LYS A 328 -44.54 4.69 -48.15
CA LYS A 328 -44.02 4.16 -49.43
C LYS A 328 -43.02 3.02 -49.22
N ALA A 329 -42.23 3.05 -48.16
CA ALA A 329 -41.33 1.96 -47.77
C ALA A 329 -42.13 0.71 -47.32
N ALA A 330 -43.13 0.88 -46.45
CA ALA A 330 -43.97 -0.23 -45.98
C ALA A 330 -44.72 -0.95 -47.13
N ARG A 331 -45.16 -0.22 -48.16
CA ARG A 331 -45.78 -0.82 -49.35
C ARG A 331 -44.80 -1.68 -50.16
N ARG A 332 -43.52 -1.31 -50.23
CA ARG A 332 -42.50 -2.12 -50.94
C ARG A 332 -42.18 -3.41 -50.21
N GLU A 333 -42.21 -3.41 -48.88
CA GLU A 333 -42.03 -4.61 -48.06
C GLU A 333 -43.16 -5.63 -48.28
N TYR A 334 -44.41 -5.15 -48.37
CA TYR A 334 -45.58 -6.00 -48.59
C TYR A 334 -45.55 -6.69 -49.96
N VAL A 335 -45.25 -5.93 -51.03
CA VAL A 335 -45.16 -6.46 -52.41
C VAL A 335 -44.04 -7.51 -52.56
N ARG A 336 -42.96 -7.39 -51.78
CA ARG A 336 -41.83 -8.33 -51.83
C ARG A 336 -42.13 -9.68 -51.17
N ARG A 337 -43.07 -9.73 -50.21
CA ARG A 337 -43.49 -11.00 -49.59
C ARG A 337 -44.41 -11.80 -50.50
N ASP A 338 -45.33 -11.15 -51.19
CA ASP A 338 -46.28 -11.82 -52.09
C ASP A 338 -45.65 -12.41 -53.36
N THR A 339 -44.41 -12.03 -53.69
CA THR A 339 -43.65 -12.61 -54.81
C THR A 339 -42.72 -13.76 -54.39
N SER A 340 -42.72 -14.14 -53.11
CA SER A 340 -41.88 -15.21 -52.56
C SER A 340 -42.64 -16.47 -52.10
N SER A 341 -43.95 -16.55 -52.39
CA SER A 341 -44.79 -17.75 -52.24
C SER A 341 -45.08 -18.39 -53.59
#